data_AF-A0A7W8ALH9-F1
#
_entry.id   AF-A0A7W8ALH9-F1
#
_cell.length_a   1.000
_cell.length_b   1.000
_cell.length_c   1.000
_cell.angle_alpha   90.00
_cell.angle_beta   90.00
_cell.angle_gamma   90.00
#
_symmetry.space_group_name_H-M   'P 1'
#
loop_
_entity.id
_entity.type
_entity.pdbx_description
1 polymer ?
#
loop_
_entity_poly.entity_id
_entity_poly.type
_entity_poly.pdbx_seq_one_letter_code
_entity_poly.pdbx_strand_id
1 'polypeptide(L)'
;MKIFYNPTDGVYTSATGTPVNEDDIVVPARPPEKSTYHPDTNSWTIDPVEPEIPLTPKEQRALMPPLEKWRFDTIIDSRPGLRDKIESAIDRNISDLLQRVTVRNKFRSVTQFSRLDPMFPFLASDPDINISDLEIDEMWRQGLALT
;
A
#
# COMPACT_ATOMS: atom_id res chain seq x y z
N MET A 1 2.38 47.54 9.82
CA MET A 1 1.54 47.77 11.01
C MET A 1 1.41 46.42 11.71
N LYS A 2 1.86 46.27 12.96
CA LYS A 2 1.67 45.02 13.73
C LYS A 2 0.28 45.08 14.39
N ILE A 3 -0.49 44.00 14.25
CA ILE A 3 -1.83 43.85 14.83
C ILE A 3 -1.75 42.68 15.82
N PHE A 4 -2.36 42.84 16.98
CA PHE A 4 -2.38 41.87 18.07
C PHE A 4 -3.82 41.45 18.32
N TYR A 5 -4.07 40.14 18.35
CA TYR A 5 -5.36 39.58 18.73
C TYR A 5 -5.40 39.33 20.22
N ASN A 6 -6.40 39.87 20.93
CA ASN A 6 -6.65 39.54 22.33
C ASN A 6 -7.72 38.44 22.42
N PRO A 7 -7.36 37.21 22.86
CA PRO A 7 -8.30 36.10 22.95
C PRO A 7 -9.34 36.25 24.07
N THR A 8 -9.17 37.24 24.96
CA THR A 8 -10.06 37.44 26.12
C THR A 8 -11.31 38.23 25.75
N ASP A 9 -11.19 39.19 24.84
CA ASP A 9 -12.27 40.08 24.41
C ASP A 9 -12.59 39.97 22.91
N GLY A 10 -11.80 39.19 22.15
CA GLY A 10 -12.01 38.95 20.72
C GLY A 10 -11.63 40.16 19.84
N VAL A 11 -10.89 41.13 20.37
CA VAL A 11 -10.58 42.39 19.67
C VAL A 11 -9.17 42.37 19.09
N TYR A 12 -9.06 42.81 17.84
CA TYR A 12 -7.78 43.10 17.20
C TYR A 12 -7.34 44.53 17.55
N THR A 13 -6.09 44.70 17.96
CA THR A 13 -5.52 46.01 18.32
C THR A 13 -4.24 46.27 17.55
N SER A 14 -4.03 47.50 17.11
CA SER A 14 -2.76 47.90 16.51
C SER A 14 -1.66 48.03 17.57
N ALA A 15 -0.40 48.10 17.14
CA ALA A 15 0.72 48.42 18.01
C ALA A 15 0.61 49.75 18.78
N THR A 16 -0.32 50.63 18.39
CA THR A 16 -0.62 51.89 19.09
C THR A 16 -1.81 51.76 20.06
N GLY A 17 -2.35 50.55 20.27
CA GLY A 17 -3.49 50.30 21.15
C GLY A 17 -4.83 50.70 20.56
N THR A 18 -4.90 50.95 19.25
CA THR A 18 -6.14 51.33 18.57
C THR A 18 -6.89 50.06 18.16
N PRO A 19 -8.18 49.91 18.49
CA PRO A 19 -9.00 48.82 17.97
C PRO A 19 -9.00 48.83 16.45
N VAL A 20 -8.80 47.66 15.85
CA VAL A 20 -8.83 47.43 14.40
C VAL A 20 -10.10 46.65 14.11
N ASN A 21 -10.86 47.11 13.12
CA ASN A 21 -12.05 46.39 12.69
C ASN A 21 -11.61 45.07 12.01
N GLU A 22 -12.28 43.97 12.32
CA GLU A 22 -11.93 42.65 11.75
C GLU A 22 -12.02 42.66 10.22
N ASP A 23 -12.94 43.45 9.67
CA ASP A 23 -13.13 43.67 8.23
C ASP A 23 -11.93 44.38 7.55
N ASP A 24 -11.08 45.08 8.31
CA ASP A 24 -9.89 45.77 7.79
C ASP A 24 -8.64 44.87 7.75
N ILE A 25 -8.75 43.64 8.27
CA ILE A 25 -7.66 42.67 8.32
C ILE A 25 -7.61 41.91 7.00
N VAL A 26 -6.64 42.27 6.15
CA VAL A 26 -6.37 41.53 4.91
C VAL A 26 -5.70 40.20 5.27
N VAL A 27 -6.51 39.14 5.36
CA VAL A 27 -6.03 37.76 5.50
C VAL A 27 -5.42 37.32 4.16
N PRO A 28 -4.15 36.85 4.14
CA PRO A 28 -3.55 36.33 2.92
C PRO A 28 -4.33 35.12 2.41
N ALA A 29 -4.40 34.95 1.08
CA ALA A 29 -5.09 33.83 0.47
C ALA A 29 -4.57 32.49 1.04
N ARG A 30 -5.51 31.59 1.36
CA ARG A 30 -5.16 30.26 1.89
C ARG A 30 -4.34 29.48 0.84
N PRO A 31 -3.21 28.87 1.23
CA PRO A 31 -2.47 27.94 0.37
C PRO A 31 -3.35 26.76 -0.06
N PRO A 32 -3.05 26.13 -1.21
CA PRO A 32 -3.81 24.95 -1.68
C PRO A 32 -3.64 23.72 -0.77
N GLU A 33 -2.61 23.69 0.07
CA GLU A 33 -2.26 22.58 0.95
C GLU A 33 -2.95 22.70 2.33
N LYS A 34 -3.04 21.57 3.04
CA LYS A 34 -3.48 21.58 4.45
C LYS A 34 -2.58 22.55 5.22
N SER A 35 -3.21 23.57 5.79
CA SER A 35 -2.53 24.73 6.32
C SER A 35 -3.34 25.32 7.47
N THR A 36 -2.61 25.80 8.48
CA THR A 36 -3.11 26.46 9.67
C THR A 36 -2.80 27.96 9.60
N TYR A 37 -3.78 28.81 9.87
CA TYR A 37 -3.61 30.26 9.88
C TYR A 37 -3.17 30.76 11.26
N HIS A 38 -2.13 31.58 11.28
CA HIS A 38 -1.56 32.20 12.47
C HIS A 38 -1.87 33.71 12.45
N PRO A 39 -2.86 34.19 13.24
CA PRO A 39 -3.29 35.58 13.21
C PRO A 39 -2.28 36.55 13.83
N ASP A 40 -1.42 36.07 14.74
CA ASP A 40 -0.35 36.82 15.39
C ASP A 40 0.79 37.20 14.43
N THR A 41 1.04 36.36 13.42
CA THR A 41 2.05 36.60 12.38
C THR A 41 1.45 36.97 11.02
N ASN A 42 0.12 36.97 10.91
CA ASN A 42 -0.62 37.14 9.66
C ASN A 42 -0.09 36.21 8.54
N SER A 43 0.10 34.93 8.86
CA SER A 43 0.71 33.96 7.95
C SER A 43 0.06 32.58 8.02
N TRP A 44 0.19 31.82 6.93
CA TRP A 44 -0.16 30.40 6.90
C TRP A 44 1.07 29.55 7.18
N THR A 45 0.90 28.51 7.99
CA THR A 45 1.87 27.42 8.12
C THR A 45 1.30 26.19 7.42
N ILE A 46 2.10 25.55 6.58
CA ILE A 46 1.74 24.28 5.96
C ILE A 46 1.78 23.22 7.06
N ASP A 47 0.69 22.49 7.24
CA ASP A 47 0.65 21.42 8.22
C ASP A 47 1.66 20.34 7.80
N PRO A 48 2.45 19.79 8.72
CA PRO A 48 3.38 18.72 8.38
C PRO A 48 2.60 17.58 7.72
N VAL A 49 2.99 17.23 6.49
CA VAL A 49 2.49 16.03 5.83
C VAL A 49 3.01 14.86 6.66
N GLU A 50 2.10 14.15 7.31
CA GLU A 50 2.42 12.94 8.03
C GLU A 50 3.10 11.97 7.04
N PRO A 51 4.33 11.50 7.32
CA PRO A 51 5.04 10.64 6.37
C PRO A 51 4.21 9.39 6.14
N GLU A 52 3.88 9.10 4.87
CA GLU A 52 3.21 7.85 4.53
C GLU A 52 4.05 6.69 5.04
N ILE A 53 3.51 5.93 5.99
CA ILE A 53 4.17 4.74 6.50
C ILE A 53 4.26 3.75 5.33
N PRO A 54 5.46 3.35 4.89
CA PRO A 54 5.57 2.42 3.79
C PRO A 54 4.92 1.10 4.17
N LEU A 55 4.04 0.61 3.30
CA LEU A 55 3.34 -0.65 3.51
C LEU A 55 4.33 -1.80 3.66
N THR A 56 4.08 -2.68 4.62
CA THR A 56 4.82 -3.93 4.79
C THR A 56 4.63 -4.84 3.56
N PRO A 57 5.55 -5.78 3.29
CA PRO A 57 5.41 -6.72 2.15
C PRO A 57 4.10 -7.49 2.17
N LYS A 58 3.58 -7.83 3.36
CA LYS A 58 2.30 -8.50 3.52
C LYS A 58 1.13 -7.60 3.11
N GLU A 59 1.15 -6.33 3.50
CA GLU A 59 0.12 -5.34 3.12
C GLU A 59 0.17 -5.07 1.61
N GLN A 60 1.36 -4.95 1.03
CA GLN A 60 1.52 -4.81 -0.42
C GLN A 60 0.90 -5.99 -1.18
N ARG A 61 1.16 -7.23 -0.73
CA ARG A 61 0.57 -8.44 -1.33
C ARG A 61 -0.93 -8.55 -1.12
N ALA A 62 -1.46 -8.00 -0.03
CA ALA A 62 -2.90 -7.94 0.23
C ALA A 62 -3.62 -7.01 -0.77
N LEU A 63 -2.92 -6.02 -1.31
CA LEU A 63 -3.44 -5.10 -2.33
C LEU A 63 -3.30 -5.65 -3.76
N MET A 64 -2.61 -6.77 -3.97
CA MET A 64 -2.46 -7.36 -5.30
C MET A 64 -3.78 -8.00 -5.75
N PRO A 65 -4.29 -7.66 -6.96
CA PRO A 65 -5.49 -8.27 -7.49
C PRO A 65 -5.36 -9.80 -7.61
N PRO A 66 -6.48 -10.53 -7.48
CA PRO A 66 -6.49 -11.97 -7.72
C PRO A 66 -6.13 -12.26 -9.18
N LEU A 67 -5.39 -13.35 -9.38
CA LEU A 67 -4.93 -13.77 -10.69
C LEU A 67 -5.78 -14.94 -11.19
N GLU A 68 -6.35 -14.80 -12.38
CA GLU A 68 -7.12 -15.89 -13.00
C GLU A 68 -6.22 -17.09 -13.32
N LYS A 69 -6.80 -18.30 -13.24
CA LYS A 69 -6.05 -19.55 -13.42
C LYS A 69 -5.28 -19.59 -14.74
N TRP A 70 -5.89 -19.18 -15.85
CA TRP A 70 -5.23 -19.21 -17.16
C TRP A 70 -4.00 -18.28 -17.21
N ARG A 71 -4.05 -17.12 -16.53
CA ARG A 71 -2.91 -16.20 -16.44
C ARG A 71 -1.79 -16.83 -15.63
N PHE A 72 -2.13 -17.38 -14.47
CA PHE A 72 -1.17 -18.09 -13.61
C PHE A 72 -0.52 -19.25 -14.37
N ASP A 73 -1.33 -20.11 -15.00
CA ASP A 73 -0.84 -21.25 -15.79
C ASP A 73 0.07 -20.79 -16.93
N THR A 74 -0.26 -19.72 -17.63
CA THR A 74 0.57 -19.15 -18.70
C THR A 74 1.96 -18.73 -18.20
N ILE A 75 2.03 -18.08 -17.04
CA ILE A 75 3.31 -17.64 -16.45
C ILE A 75 4.12 -18.85 -16.00
N ILE A 76 3.50 -19.85 -15.37
CA ILE A 76 4.16 -21.09 -14.99
C ILE A 76 4.71 -21.81 -16.22
N ASP A 77 3.92 -21.94 -17.28
CA ASP A 77 4.28 -22.68 -18.49
C ASP A 77 5.32 -21.94 -19.34
N SER A 78 5.40 -20.60 -19.22
CA SER A 78 6.48 -19.82 -19.82
C SER A 78 7.87 -20.09 -19.22
N ARG A 79 7.92 -20.75 -18.05
CA ARG A 79 9.16 -21.12 -17.37
C ARG A 79 9.40 -22.63 -17.52
N PRO A 80 10.39 -23.06 -18.33
CA PRO A 80 10.61 -24.47 -18.60
C PRO A 80 10.78 -25.32 -17.33
N GLY A 81 9.97 -26.37 -17.21
CA GLY A 81 10.03 -27.33 -16.11
C GLY A 81 9.53 -26.82 -14.75
N LEU A 82 9.02 -25.58 -14.66
CA LEU A 82 8.53 -25.05 -13.38
C LEU A 82 7.27 -25.78 -12.90
N ARG A 83 6.33 -26.09 -13.81
CA ARG A 83 5.12 -26.84 -13.47
C ARG A 83 5.45 -28.16 -12.80
N ASP A 84 6.32 -28.95 -13.41
CA ASP A 84 6.71 -30.27 -12.92
C ASP A 84 7.42 -30.19 -11.56
N LYS A 85 8.25 -29.15 -11.35
CA LYS A 85 8.88 -28.88 -10.05
C LYS A 85 7.85 -28.60 -8.97
N ILE A 86 6.86 -27.75 -9.26
CA ILE A 86 5.79 -27.42 -8.31
C ILE A 86 4.97 -28.67 -7.96
N GLU A 87 4.55 -29.45 -8.96
CA GLU A 87 3.79 -30.67 -8.71
C GLU A 87 4.60 -31.69 -7.90
N SER A 88 5.88 -31.87 -8.24
CA SER A 88 6.79 -32.77 -7.52
C SER A 88 7.08 -32.32 -6.10
N ALA A 89 7.15 -31.02 -5.85
CA ALA A 89 7.35 -30.44 -4.53
C ALA A 89 6.13 -30.64 -3.63
N ILE A 90 4.92 -30.40 -4.15
CA ILE A 90 3.65 -30.65 -3.44
C ILE A 90 3.60 -32.10 -2.96
N ASP A 91 4.02 -33.04 -3.80
CA ASP A 91 3.92 -34.47 -3.53
C ASP A 91 4.98 -34.98 -2.54
N ARG A 92 6.17 -34.37 -2.52
CA ARG A 92 7.30 -34.81 -1.70
C ARG A 92 7.37 -34.12 -0.34
N ASN A 93 7.15 -32.80 -0.29
CA ASN A 93 7.58 -31.98 0.84
C ASN A 93 6.45 -31.57 1.80
N ILE A 94 5.19 -31.86 1.49
CA ILE A 94 4.08 -31.58 2.40
C ILE A 94 3.73 -32.85 3.19
N SER A 95 4.26 -33.00 4.40
CA SER A 95 4.01 -34.15 5.28
C SER A 95 2.58 -34.22 5.81
N ASP A 96 1.91 -33.07 5.96
CA ASP A 96 0.50 -33.00 6.35
C ASP A 96 -0.40 -33.33 5.15
N LEU A 97 -1.17 -34.41 5.27
CA LEU A 97 -2.01 -34.91 4.18
C LEU A 97 -3.11 -33.92 3.79
N LEU A 98 -3.67 -33.18 4.76
CA LEU A 98 -4.74 -32.21 4.53
C LEU A 98 -4.19 -30.96 3.83
N GLN A 99 -3.02 -30.48 4.25
CA GLN A 99 -2.33 -29.38 3.59
C GLN A 99 -1.93 -29.76 2.17
N ARG A 100 -1.44 -30.99 1.96
CA ARG A 100 -1.06 -31.49 0.62
C ARG A 100 -2.25 -31.50 -0.31
N VAL A 101 -3.38 -32.04 0.13
CA VAL A 101 -4.64 -32.06 -0.65
C VAL A 101 -5.12 -30.64 -0.94
N THR A 102 -5.05 -29.74 0.04
CA THR A 102 -5.46 -28.34 -0.12
C THR A 102 -4.62 -27.62 -1.16
N VAL A 103 -3.29 -27.71 -1.07
CA VAL A 103 -2.37 -27.07 -2.02
C VAL A 103 -2.54 -27.67 -3.42
N ARG A 104 -2.62 -29.00 -3.54
CA ARG A 104 -2.83 -29.67 -4.83
C ARG A 104 -4.15 -29.27 -5.47
N ASN A 105 -5.24 -29.27 -4.71
CA ASN A 105 -6.57 -28.86 -5.22
C ASN A 105 -6.58 -27.39 -5.63
N LYS A 106 -5.91 -26.52 -4.87
CA LYS A 106 -5.78 -25.12 -5.26
C LYS A 106 -5.00 -24.97 -6.57
N PHE A 107 -3.87 -25.65 -6.72
CA PHE A 107 -3.06 -25.59 -7.94
C PHE A 107 -3.84 -26.08 -9.18
N ARG A 108 -4.62 -27.16 -9.03
CA ARG A 108 -5.31 -27.81 -10.16
C ARG A 108 -6.68 -27.23 -10.49
N SER A 109 -7.48 -26.89 -9.48
CA SER A 109 -8.94 -26.77 -9.66
C SER A 109 -9.51 -25.39 -9.37
N VAL A 110 -8.72 -24.48 -8.80
CA VAL A 110 -9.22 -23.15 -8.42
C VAL A 110 -9.21 -22.20 -9.61
N THR A 111 -10.24 -21.37 -9.73
CA THR A 111 -10.42 -20.42 -10.85
C THR A 111 -9.57 -19.16 -10.70
N GLN A 112 -9.25 -18.76 -9.47
CA GLN A 112 -8.47 -17.56 -9.16
C GLN A 112 -7.55 -17.77 -7.95
N PHE A 113 -6.33 -17.25 -8.06
CA PHE A 113 -5.34 -17.27 -6.98
C PHE A 113 -5.27 -15.91 -6.30
N SER A 114 -5.08 -15.92 -4.99
CA SER A 114 -4.68 -14.73 -4.21
C SER A 114 -3.20 -14.85 -3.87
N ARG A 115 -2.45 -13.75 -3.90
CA ARG A 115 -1.03 -13.77 -3.52
C ARG A 115 -0.79 -14.21 -2.07
N LEU A 116 -1.82 -14.08 -1.23
CA LEU A 116 -1.84 -14.53 0.16
C LEU A 116 -2.27 -16.00 0.33
N ASP A 117 -2.56 -16.73 -0.75
CA ASP A 117 -2.89 -18.15 -0.65
C ASP A 117 -1.73 -18.91 0.03
N PRO A 118 -2.05 -19.88 0.91
CA PRO A 118 -1.05 -20.57 1.73
C PRO A 118 -0.06 -21.43 0.91
N MET A 119 -0.29 -21.62 -0.39
CA MET A 119 0.66 -22.30 -1.26
C MET A 119 1.92 -21.48 -1.54
N PHE A 120 1.83 -20.15 -1.64
CA PHE A 120 2.97 -19.36 -2.12
C PHE A 120 4.13 -19.29 -1.13
N PRO A 121 3.90 -19.15 0.19
CA PRO A 121 4.97 -19.32 1.17
C PRO A 121 5.63 -20.70 1.09
N PHE A 122 4.87 -21.75 0.81
CA PHE A 122 5.41 -23.10 0.60
C PHE A 122 6.31 -23.16 -0.64
N LEU A 123 5.85 -22.65 -1.79
CA LEU A 123 6.64 -22.60 -3.02
C LEU A 123 7.95 -21.83 -2.83
N ALA A 124 7.92 -20.75 -2.05
CA ALA A 124 9.10 -19.93 -1.76
C ALA A 124 10.10 -20.60 -0.80
N SER A 125 9.63 -21.51 0.04
CA SER A 125 10.48 -22.23 1.00
C SER A 125 11.15 -23.49 0.44
N ASP A 126 10.70 -23.96 -0.72
CA ASP A 126 11.15 -25.23 -1.29
C ASP A 126 12.43 -25.05 -2.14
N PRO A 127 13.54 -25.73 -1.78
CA PRO A 127 14.82 -25.59 -2.48
C PRO A 127 14.80 -26.18 -3.91
N ASP A 128 13.90 -27.12 -4.22
CA ASP A 128 13.80 -27.70 -5.56
C ASP A 128 13.05 -26.74 -6.53
N ILE A 129 12.13 -25.94 -5.98
CA ILE A 129 11.43 -24.89 -6.74
C ILE A 129 12.36 -23.69 -6.92
N ASN A 130 13.07 -23.28 -5.86
CA ASN A 130 14.04 -22.17 -5.86
C ASN A 130 13.47 -20.88 -6.48
N ILE A 131 12.27 -20.48 -6.06
CA ILE A 131 11.66 -19.21 -6.45
C ILE A 131 11.49 -18.35 -5.22
N SER A 132 12.12 -17.18 -5.21
CA SER A 132 11.97 -16.21 -4.13
C SER A 132 10.58 -15.57 -4.11
N ASP A 133 10.19 -15.08 -2.94
CA ASP A 133 8.95 -14.33 -2.74
C ASP A 133 8.84 -13.12 -3.69
N LEU A 134 9.97 -12.47 -4.01
CA LEU A 134 10.08 -11.36 -4.96
C LEU A 134 9.82 -11.82 -6.40
N GLU A 135 10.34 -12.98 -6.79
CA GLU A 135 10.09 -13.55 -8.11
C GLU A 135 8.62 -13.96 -8.27
N ILE A 136 7.97 -14.46 -7.21
CA ILE A 136 6.52 -14.71 -7.24
C ILE A 136 5.76 -13.40 -7.41
N ASP A 137 6.15 -12.33 -6.70
CA ASP A 137 5.53 -11.01 -6.83
C ASP A 137 5.68 -10.47 -8.27
N GLU A 138 6.84 -10.67 -8.89
CA GLU A 138 7.11 -10.27 -10.27
C GLU A 138 6.33 -11.11 -11.29
N MET A 139 6.29 -12.44 -11.12
CA MET A 139 5.41 -13.32 -11.89
C MET A 139 3.96 -12.86 -11.80
N TRP A 140 3.50 -12.45 -10.61
CA TRP A 140 2.14 -11.94 -10.42
C TRP A 140 1.85 -10.72 -11.27
N ARG A 141 2.77 -9.74 -11.27
CA ARG A 141 2.64 -8.52 -12.09
C ARG A 141 2.60 -8.85 -13.58
N GLN A 142 3.46 -9.78 -14.03
CA GLN A 142 3.45 -10.27 -15.42
C GLN A 142 2.10 -10.89 -15.78
N GLY A 143 1.51 -11.68 -14.88
CA GLY A 143 0.19 -12.26 -15.06
C GLY A 143 -0.94 -11.24 -15.16
N LEU A 144 -0.90 -10.21 -14.33
CA LEU A 144 -1.87 -9.11 -14.38
C LEU A 144 -1.76 -8.32 -15.69
N ALA A 145 -0.56 -8.23 -16.27
CA ALA A 145 -0.31 -7.56 -17.54
C ALA A 145 -0.74 -8.36 -18.79
N LEU A 146 -1.08 -9.66 -18.66
CA LEU A 146 -1.63 -10.45 -19.76
C LEU A 146 -3.04 -9.92 -20.11
N THR A 147 -3.27 -9.58 -21.38
CA THR A 147 -4.55 -9.05 -21.89
C THR A 147 -5.19 -10.01 -22.85
#